data_AF-A0A962VCU1-F1
#
_entry.id   AF-A0A962VCU1-F1
#
_cell.length_a   1.000
_cell.length_b   1.000
_cell.length_c   1.000
_cell.angle_alpha   90.00
_cell.angle_beta   90.00
_cell.angle_gamma   90.00
#
_symmetry.space_group_name_H-M   'P 1'
#
loop_
_entity.id
_entity.type
_entity.pdbx_description
1 polymer ?
#
loop_
_entity_poly.entity_id
_entity_poly.type
_entity_poly.pdbx_seq_one_letter_code
_entity_poly.pdbx_strand_id
1 'polypeptide(L)'
;MPNPTVLLCTVGGSHEPIVKSIRHTQPKFICFVCSEDDLATGQLGSALQIEGKGKFIKAKREDSKPTLPNIPTQLELTADSYEVIKIAADDLDAACQTIAQQIKTLKQRFPDAELIADYTGGTKTMTAALVVAAIEIGVALQVVTGSRVDLVQVRSGMEAVFQAPTEAIRVQREMTPFKAAWKRFTRQSMRSGRIDDRTRLEPPGSGSQNRTPAPFSAYFTQTKIRSF
;
A
#
# COMPACT_ATOMS: atom_id res chain seq x y z
N MET A 1 -16.92 -4.10 -18.01
CA MET A 1 -15.93 -3.00 -17.96
C MET A 1 -15.21 -3.10 -16.64
N PRO A 2 -13.90 -2.78 -16.53
CA PRO A 2 -13.25 -2.71 -15.23
C PRO A 2 -13.98 -1.69 -14.33
N ASN A 3 -14.01 -1.95 -13.02
CA ASN A 3 -14.64 -1.03 -12.07
C ASN A 3 -13.91 0.32 -12.11
N PRO A 4 -14.63 1.45 -12.02
CA PRO A 4 -13.98 2.76 -12.00
C PRO A 4 -13.10 2.89 -10.76
N THR A 5 -11.94 3.52 -10.88
CA THR A 5 -11.01 3.67 -9.76
C THR A 5 -11.12 5.05 -9.11
N VAL A 6 -11.06 5.09 -7.80
CA VAL A 6 -10.85 6.32 -7.00
C VAL A 6 -9.46 6.25 -6.40
N LEU A 7 -8.70 7.32 -6.53
CA LEU A 7 -7.33 7.39 -6.01
C LEU A 7 -7.27 8.32 -4.81
N LEU A 8 -6.72 7.86 -3.70
CA LEU A 8 -6.34 8.68 -2.56
C LEU A 8 -4.82 8.74 -2.51
N CYS A 9 -4.21 9.89 -2.79
CA CYS A 9 -2.75 9.99 -2.91
C CYS A 9 -2.14 11.08 -2.01
N THR A 10 -1.05 10.74 -1.32
CA THR A 10 -0.27 11.71 -0.54
C THR A 10 0.61 12.58 -1.43
N VAL A 11 0.60 13.88 -1.21
CA VAL A 11 1.34 14.87 -2.00
C VAL A 11 2.59 15.31 -1.25
N GLY A 12 3.76 15.13 -1.89
CA GLY A 12 5.06 15.51 -1.36
C GLY A 12 5.69 16.68 -2.09
N GLY A 13 7.02 16.84 -1.94
CA GLY A 13 7.78 17.91 -2.61
C GLY A 13 8.06 17.67 -4.10
N SER A 14 7.88 16.45 -4.61
CA SER A 14 8.10 16.10 -6.02
C SER A 14 6.78 15.71 -6.69
N HIS A 15 6.56 16.22 -7.90
CA HIS A 15 5.29 16.10 -8.62
C HIS A 15 5.29 14.90 -9.58
N GLU A 16 6.45 14.57 -10.13
CA GLU A 16 6.65 13.59 -11.20
C GLU A 16 6.09 12.21 -10.85
N PRO A 17 6.34 11.67 -9.63
CA PRO A 17 5.82 10.35 -9.28
C PRO A 17 4.30 10.33 -9.14
N ILE A 18 3.70 11.44 -8.69
CA ILE A 18 2.24 11.58 -8.52
C ILE A 18 1.57 11.69 -9.89
N VAL A 19 2.11 12.52 -10.79
CA VAL A 19 1.64 12.64 -12.18
C VAL A 19 1.71 11.29 -12.88
N LYS A 20 2.80 10.54 -12.67
CA LYS A 20 2.96 9.20 -13.22
C LYS A 20 1.95 8.20 -12.66
N SER A 21 1.72 8.21 -11.35
CA SER A 21 0.70 7.39 -10.70
C SER A 21 -0.68 7.63 -11.31
N ILE A 22 -1.10 8.90 -11.39
CA ILE A 22 -2.43 9.25 -11.90
C ILE A 22 -2.57 8.87 -13.38
N ARG A 23 -1.55 9.12 -14.21
CA ARG A 23 -1.58 8.71 -15.62
C ARG A 23 -1.66 7.20 -15.82
N HIS A 24 -1.04 6.42 -14.93
CA HIS A 24 -1.10 4.97 -14.98
C HIS A 24 -2.46 4.44 -14.53
N THR A 25 -2.95 4.93 -13.38
CA THR A 25 -4.18 4.45 -12.75
C THR A 25 -5.45 4.96 -13.44
N GLN A 26 -5.39 6.11 -14.14
CA GLN A 26 -6.55 6.75 -14.80
C GLN A 26 -7.80 6.81 -13.91
N PRO A 27 -7.70 7.34 -12.67
CA PRO A 27 -8.82 7.36 -11.74
C PRO A 27 -9.92 8.31 -12.21
N LYS A 28 -11.18 7.95 -11.94
CA LYS A 28 -12.32 8.85 -12.19
C LYS A 28 -12.40 10.01 -11.19
N PHE A 29 -11.79 9.83 -10.01
CA PHE A 29 -11.79 10.80 -8.95
C PHE A 29 -10.52 10.68 -8.10
N ILE A 30 -9.96 11.81 -7.70
CA ILE A 30 -8.71 11.87 -6.93
C ILE A 30 -8.93 12.65 -5.64
N CYS A 31 -8.52 12.10 -4.51
CA CYS A 31 -8.41 12.83 -3.26
C CYS A 31 -6.92 13.04 -2.96
N PHE A 32 -6.48 14.30 -3.01
CA PHE A 32 -5.11 14.69 -2.70
C PHE A 32 -4.98 14.93 -1.20
N VAL A 33 -4.10 14.16 -0.55
CA VAL A 33 -3.76 14.32 0.87
C VAL A 33 -2.53 15.20 0.96
N CYS A 34 -2.70 16.44 1.40
CA CYS A 34 -1.65 17.44 1.49
C CYS A 34 -1.28 17.73 2.94
N SER A 35 -0.03 18.10 3.20
CA SER A 35 0.34 18.64 4.50
C SER A 35 -0.23 20.05 4.66
N GLU A 36 -0.58 20.40 5.88
CA GLU A 36 -0.80 21.80 6.28
C GLU A 36 0.49 22.62 6.17
N ASP A 37 0.31 23.94 6.23
CA ASP A 37 1.43 24.87 6.35
C ASP A 37 2.05 24.74 7.74
N ASP A 38 3.37 24.63 7.79
CA ASP A 38 4.10 24.68 9.05
C ASP A 38 4.32 26.14 9.43
N LEU A 39 3.43 26.65 10.28
CA LEU A 39 3.49 28.02 10.79
C LEU A 39 4.74 28.30 11.64
N ALA A 40 5.36 27.27 12.23
CA ALA A 40 6.53 27.42 13.07
C ALA A 40 7.82 27.58 12.24
N THR A 41 7.93 26.87 11.11
CA THR A 41 9.08 26.96 10.21
C THR A 41 8.86 27.91 9.02
N GLY A 42 7.62 28.37 8.82
CA GLY A 42 7.20 29.14 7.64
C GLY A 42 7.21 28.32 6.35
N GLN A 43 7.31 26.99 6.45
CA GLN A 43 7.25 26.12 5.28
C GLN A 43 5.81 25.96 4.83
N LEU A 44 5.58 26.30 3.57
CA LEU A 44 4.28 26.11 2.93
C LEU A 44 4.04 24.61 2.72
N GLY A 45 2.81 24.17 2.98
CA GLY A 45 2.39 22.79 2.86
C GLY A 45 2.32 22.31 1.42
N SER A 46 2.18 21.00 1.24
CA SER A 46 2.14 20.40 -0.10
C SER A 46 0.88 20.73 -0.90
N ALA A 47 -0.13 21.36 -0.27
CA ALA A 47 -1.35 21.84 -0.92
C ALA A 47 -1.06 22.80 -2.08
N LEU A 48 0.04 23.55 -2.03
CA LEU A 48 0.45 24.41 -3.13
C LEU A 48 0.65 23.64 -4.44
N GLN A 49 1.12 22.39 -4.41
CA GLN A 49 1.27 21.57 -5.62
C GLN A 49 -0.05 21.32 -6.35
N ILE A 50 -1.18 21.45 -5.65
CA ILE A 50 -2.52 21.20 -6.17
C ILE A 50 -3.26 22.53 -6.42
N GLU A 51 -3.20 23.46 -5.47
CA GLU A 51 -4.01 24.69 -5.46
C GLU A 51 -3.27 25.90 -6.06
N GLY A 52 -1.95 25.82 -6.26
CA GLY A 52 -1.14 26.92 -6.77
C GLY A 52 -1.61 27.41 -8.13
N LYS A 53 -1.46 28.71 -8.40
CA LYS A 53 -1.86 29.36 -9.65
C LYS A 53 -0.64 29.73 -10.49
N GLY A 54 -0.77 29.63 -11.81
CA GLY A 54 0.31 29.94 -12.74
C GLY A 54 1.40 28.86 -12.76
N LYS A 55 2.66 29.25 -12.97
CA LYS A 55 3.83 28.35 -12.94
C LYS A 55 4.53 28.45 -11.60
N PHE A 56 4.48 27.38 -10.82
CA PHE A 56 5.02 27.37 -9.46
C PHE A 56 5.66 26.02 -9.06
N ILE A 57 5.53 24.99 -9.91
CA ILE A 57 6.28 23.73 -9.78
C ILE A 57 7.56 23.84 -10.64
N LYS A 58 8.69 23.42 -10.08
CA LYS A 58 9.94 23.31 -10.85
C LYS A 58 9.92 22.03 -11.67
N ALA A 59 10.35 22.10 -12.93
CA ALA A 59 10.45 20.91 -13.78
C ALA A 59 11.55 19.96 -13.29
N LYS A 60 12.62 20.53 -12.72
CA LYS A 60 13.65 19.80 -12.00
C LYS A 60 13.93 20.50 -10.67
N ARG A 61 14.29 19.74 -9.64
CA ARG A 61 14.55 20.29 -8.30
C ARG A 61 15.63 21.38 -8.32
N GLU A 62 16.62 21.21 -9.20
CA GLU A 62 17.78 22.09 -9.37
C GLU A 62 17.45 23.38 -10.14
N ASP A 63 16.25 23.48 -10.75
CA ASP A 63 15.89 24.66 -11.53
C ASP A 63 15.81 25.91 -10.64
N SER A 64 16.28 27.05 -11.16
CA SER A 64 16.29 28.31 -10.44
C SER A 64 14.89 28.90 -10.28
N LYS A 65 13.96 28.58 -11.18
CA LYS A 65 12.59 29.11 -11.20
C LYS A 65 11.59 28.02 -11.56
N PRO A 66 10.36 28.08 -11.02
CA PRO A 66 9.31 27.17 -11.43
C PRO A 66 8.84 27.45 -12.86
N THR A 67 8.54 26.39 -13.60
CA THR A 67 8.16 26.44 -15.02
C THR A 67 6.89 25.66 -15.33
N LEU A 68 6.45 24.81 -14.41
CA LEU A 68 5.27 23.95 -14.54
C LEU A 68 4.09 24.46 -13.69
N PRO A 69 2.86 24.24 -14.16
CA PRO A 69 1.65 24.58 -13.39
C PRO A 69 1.35 23.54 -12.30
N ASN A 70 0.23 23.68 -11.59
CA ASN A 70 -0.20 22.71 -10.57
C ASN A 70 -0.44 21.32 -11.17
N ILE A 71 -0.38 20.29 -10.33
CA ILE A 71 -0.59 18.90 -10.74
C ILE A 71 -1.92 18.72 -11.47
N PRO A 72 -3.07 19.26 -11.00
CA PRO A 72 -4.33 19.20 -11.75
C PRO A 72 -4.25 19.77 -13.16
N THR A 73 -3.60 20.91 -13.36
CA THR A 73 -3.44 21.56 -14.67
C THR A 73 -2.52 20.74 -15.58
N GLN A 74 -1.45 20.15 -15.04
CA GLN A 74 -0.56 19.26 -15.80
C GLN A 74 -1.26 17.97 -16.29
N LEU A 75 -2.34 17.58 -15.60
CA LEU A 75 -3.13 16.39 -15.86
C LEU A 75 -4.48 16.71 -16.53
N GLU A 76 -4.75 17.98 -16.83
CA GLU A 76 -6.01 18.45 -17.41
C GLU A 76 -7.26 18.03 -16.60
N LEU A 77 -7.12 17.98 -15.27
CA LEU A 77 -8.21 17.61 -14.37
C LEU A 77 -9.27 18.71 -14.30
N THR A 78 -10.53 18.30 -14.23
CA THR A 78 -11.66 19.19 -13.94
C THR A 78 -11.81 19.42 -12.43
N ALA A 79 -12.41 20.54 -12.02
CA ALA A 79 -12.63 20.84 -10.61
C ALA A 79 -13.47 19.77 -9.88
N ASP A 80 -14.37 19.08 -10.60
CA ASP A 80 -15.23 18.05 -10.03
C ASP A 80 -14.59 16.66 -9.97
N SER A 81 -13.42 16.48 -10.61
CA SER A 81 -12.69 15.20 -10.65
C SER A 81 -11.67 15.04 -9.53
N TYR A 82 -11.53 16.01 -8.63
CA TYR A 82 -10.67 15.87 -7.47
C TYR A 82 -11.13 16.69 -6.26
N GLU A 83 -10.60 16.34 -5.10
CA GLU A 83 -10.68 17.13 -3.88
C GLU A 83 -9.34 17.14 -3.14
N VAL A 84 -9.17 18.06 -2.20
CA VAL A 84 -7.97 18.19 -1.37
C VAL A 84 -8.36 18.09 0.09
N ILE A 85 -7.67 17.24 0.84
CA ILE A 85 -7.69 17.27 2.31
C ILE A 85 -6.32 17.71 2.81
N LYS A 86 -6.30 18.51 3.87
CA LYS A 86 -5.08 18.96 4.54
C LYS A 86 -4.95 18.21 5.87
N ILE A 87 -3.75 17.77 6.19
CA ILE A 87 -3.44 17.04 7.43
C ILE A 87 -2.19 17.61 8.10
N ALA A 88 -2.19 17.58 9.43
CA ALA A 88 -0.99 17.82 10.22
C ALA A 88 0.04 16.72 9.94
N ALA A 89 1.22 17.09 9.45
CA ALA A 89 2.25 16.13 9.05
C ALA A 89 3.12 15.65 10.23
N ASP A 90 2.98 16.27 11.40
CA ASP A 90 3.70 16.00 12.64
C ASP A 90 2.86 15.23 13.68
N ASP A 91 1.53 15.20 13.53
CA ASP A 91 0.62 14.39 14.33
C ASP A 91 0.12 13.16 13.55
N LEU A 92 0.71 12.00 13.86
CA LEU A 92 0.37 10.74 13.22
C LEU A 92 -1.07 10.30 13.53
N ASP A 93 -1.56 10.50 14.75
CA ASP A 93 -2.87 10.03 15.16
C ASP A 93 -3.97 10.85 14.49
N ALA A 94 -3.84 12.18 14.49
CA ALA A 94 -4.74 13.07 13.79
C ALA A 94 -4.74 12.81 12.28
N ALA A 95 -3.57 12.59 11.68
CA ALA A 95 -3.44 12.22 10.28
C ALA A 95 -4.15 10.88 9.98
N CYS A 96 -3.94 9.85 10.80
CA CYS A 96 -4.59 8.55 10.63
C CYS A 96 -6.12 8.68 10.71
N GLN A 97 -6.63 9.40 11.70
CA GLN A 97 -8.07 9.60 11.88
C GLN A 97 -8.70 10.33 10.68
N THR A 98 -8.06 11.41 10.23
CA THR A 98 -8.54 12.21 9.09
C THR A 98 -8.55 11.38 7.81
N ILE A 99 -7.46 10.68 7.52
CA ILE A 99 -7.38 9.81 6.34
C ILE A 99 -8.39 8.67 6.41
N ALA A 100 -8.54 8.01 7.58
CA ALA A 100 -9.51 6.94 7.77
C ALA A 100 -10.95 7.41 7.53
N GLN A 101 -11.29 8.61 8.02
CA GLN A 101 -12.59 9.21 7.78
C GLN A 101 -12.81 9.56 6.30
N GLN A 102 -11.77 10.04 5.61
CA GLN A 102 -11.85 10.34 4.19
C GLN A 102 -12.03 9.07 3.35
N ILE A 103 -11.32 8.00 3.68
CA ILE A 103 -11.49 6.69 3.03
C ILE A 103 -12.95 6.22 3.16
N LYS A 104 -13.55 6.31 4.35
CA LYS A 104 -14.96 5.92 4.56
C LYS A 104 -15.91 6.77 3.71
N THR A 105 -15.68 8.08 3.67
CA THR A 105 -16.46 9.03 2.87
C THR A 105 -16.37 8.70 1.37
N LEU A 106 -15.17 8.41 0.86
CA LEU A 106 -14.96 8.03 -0.54
C LEU A 106 -15.64 6.70 -0.89
N LYS A 107 -15.57 5.68 -0.01
CA LYS A 107 -16.27 4.40 -0.20
C LYS A 107 -17.80 4.58 -0.22
N GLN A 108 -18.33 5.50 0.58
CA GLN A 108 -19.76 5.83 0.57
C GLN A 108 -20.17 6.61 -0.68
N ARG A 109 -19.34 7.56 -1.12
CA ARG A 109 -19.57 8.38 -2.32
C ARG A 109 -19.45 7.58 -3.61
N PHE A 110 -18.58 6.57 -3.63
CA PHE A 110 -18.30 5.75 -4.82
C PHE A 110 -18.35 4.24 -4.49
N PRO A 111 -19.54 3.68 -4.18
CA PRO A 111 -19.67 2.31 -3.70
C PRO A 111 -19.23 1.24 -4.71
N ASP A 112 -19.40 1.52 -6.01
CA ASP A 112 -19.02 0.61 -7.10
C ASP A 112 -17.57 0.79 -7.57
N ALA A 113 -16.82 1.70 -6.95
CA ALA A 113 -15.45 2.01 -7.35
C ALA A 113 -14.43 1.24 -6.53
N GLU A 114 -13.34 0.85 -7.18
CA GLU A 114 -12.16 0.38 -6.48
C GLU A 114 -11.42 1.59 -5.90
N LEU A 115 -11.23 1.63 -4.58
CA LEU A 115 -10.43 2.65 -3.92
C LEU A 115 -8.98 2.17 -3.81
N ILE A 116 -8.06 2.99 -4.29
CA ILE A 116 -6.61 2.76 -4.21
C ILE A 116 -5.98 3.88 -3.41
N ALA A 117 -5.18 3.51 -2.42
CA ALA A 117 -4.35 4.41 -1.63
C ALA A 117 -2.92 4.43 -2.20
N ASP A 118 -2.51 5.56 -2.74
CA ASP A 118 -1.19 5.76 -3.32
C ASP A 118 -0.29 6.55 -2.36
N TYR A 119 0.74 5.88 -1.86
CA TYR A 119 1.67 6.44 -0.89
C TYR A 119 3.03 6.81 -1.49
N THR A 120 3.05 7.08 -2.80
CA THR A 120 4.24 7.48 -3.56
C THR A 120 4.91 8.74 -3.01
N GLY A 121 4.10 9.73 -2.62
CA GLY A 121 4.55 11.03 -2.14
C GLY A 121 4.23 11.28 -0.67
N GLY A 122 4.48 12.50 -0.21
CA GLY A 122 4.21 12.94 1.16
C GLY A 122 5.39 12.81 2.10
N THR A 123 5.23 13.32 3.33
CA THR A 123 6.19 13.09 4.41
C THR A 123 6.09 11.65 4.90
N LYS A 124 7.12 11.18 5.63
CA LYS A 124 7.11 9.83 6.22
C LYS A 124 5.88 9.58 7.09
N THR A 125 5.47 10.59 7.86
CA THR A 125 4.28 10.54 8.70
C THR A 125 3.01 10.42 7.87
N MET A 126 2.84 11.22 6.82
CA MET A 126 1.67 11.13 5.93
C MET A 126 1.57 9.76 5.24
N THR A 127 2.70 9.27 4.71
CA THR A 127 2.81 7.94 4.12
C THR A 127 2.44 6.85 5.12
N ALA A 128 2.96 6.91 6.35
CA ALA A 128 2.64 5.96 7.41
C ALA A 128 1.14 6.00 7.75
N ALA A 129 0.57 7.20 7.93
CA ALA A 129 -0.84 7.37 8.23
C ALA A 129 -1.74 6.79 7.14
N LEU A 130 -1.42 7.06 5.86
CA LEU A 130 -2.16 6.52 4.73
C LEU A 130 -2.11 4.99 4.69
N VAL A 131 -0.92 4.41 4.85
CA VAL A 131 -0.73 2.95 4.84
C VAL A 131 -1.51 2.30 5.99
N VAL A 132 -1.43 2.85 7.19
CA VAL A 132 -2.12 2.34 8.38
C VAL A 132 -3.64 2.36 8.16
N ALA A 133 -4.19 3.51 7.77
CA ALA A 133 -5.62 3.68 7.55
C ALA A 133 -6.13 2.81 6.39
N ALA A 134 -5.38 2.70 5.30
CA ALA A 134 -5.72 1.87 4.15
C ALA A 134 -5.76 0.39 4.51
N ILE A 135 -4.76 -0.12 5.25
CA ILE A 135 -4.74 -1.52 5.71
C ILE A 135 -5.90 -1.81 6.66
N GLU A 136 -6.21 -0.91 7.59
CA GLU A 136 -7.29 -1.09 8.55
C GLU A 136 -8.67 -1.16 7.88
N ILE A 137 -8.90 -0.37 6.83
CA ILE A 137 -10.19 -0.31 6.12
C ILE A 137 -10.25 -1.27 4.91
N GLY A 138 -9.12 -1.90 4.57
CA GLY A 138 -9.01 -2.84 3.47
C GLY A 138 -8.95 -2.19 2.08
N VAL A 139 -8.29 -1.05 1.94
CA VAL A 139 -8.05 -0.31 0.68
C VAL A 139 -6.76 -0.76 -0.01
N ALA A 140 -6.78 -0.97 -1.33
CA ALA A 140 -5.62 -1.41 -2.09
C ALA A 140 -4.49 -0.36 -1.99
N LEU A 141 -3.23 -0.81 -1.96
CA LEU A 141 -2.07 0.07 -1.78
C LEU A 141 -1.21 0.09 -3.04
N GLN A 142 -0.82 1.27 -3.49
CA GLN A 142 0.01 1.51 -4.67
C GLN A 142 1.19 2.43 -4.34
N VAL A 143 2.31 2.22 -5.03
CA VAL A 143 3.49 3.10 -4.94
C VAL A 143 4.23 3.17 -6.27
N VAL A 144 4.70 4.35 -6.64
CA VAL A 144 5.64 4.55 -7.73
C VAL A 144 7.05 4.57 -7.14
N THR A 145 7.89 3.64 -7.58
CA THR A 145 9.29 3.59 -7.17
C THR A 145 10.19 3.77 -8.37
N GLY A 146 11.27 4.54 -8.21
CA GLY A 146 12.39 4.51 -9.15
C GLY A 146 13.23 3.26 -8.95
N SER A 147 13.77 2.67 -10.02
CA SER A 147 14.83 1.67 -9.93
C SER A 147 15.97 2.21 -9.07
N ARG A 148 16.14 1.62 -7.88
CA ARG A 148 17.18 2.00 -6.92
C ARG A 148 18.51 1.40 -7.36
N VAL A 149 19.39 2.22 -7.93
CA VAL A 149 20.82 1.89 -8.02
C VAL A 149 21.64 2.56 -6.91
N ASP A 150 21.13 3.63 -6.27
CA ASP A 150 21.79 4.24 -5.11
C ASP A 150 20.81 4.80 -4.08
N LEU A 151 21.15 4.64 -2.80
CA LEU A 151 20.39 5.00 -1.59
C LEU A 151 20.17 6.51 -1.38
N VAL A 152 20.46 7.35 -2.37
CA VAL A 152 20.47 8.82 -2.20
C VAL A 152 19.26 9.51 -2.82
N GLN A 153 18.74 9.05 -3.96
CA GLN A 153 17.53 9.63 -4.55
C GLN A 153 17.08 8.82 -5.77
N VAL A 154 15.78 8.79 -6.03
CA VAL A 154 15.24 8.28 -7.30
C VAL A 154 15.68 9.20 -8.43
N ARG A 155 16.34 8.64 -9.46
CA ARG A 155 16.65 9.36 -10.70
C ARG A 155 15.39 9.46 -11.56
N SER A 156 15.05 10.69 -11.96
CA SER A 156 13.93 10.99 -12.84
C SER A 156 14.00 10.15 -14.13
N GLY A 157 12.92 9.46 -14.49
CA GLY A 157 12.77 8.68 -15.72
C GLY A 157 12.79 7.15 -15.59
N MET A 158 13.24 6.57 -14.47
CA MET A 158 13.27 5.11 -14.24
C MET A 158 12.23 4.61 -13.23
N GLU A 159 11.06 5.24 -13.23
CA GLU A 159 9.99 4.93 -12.29
C GLU A 159 9.09 3.78 -12.81
N ALA A 160 8.61 2.91 -11.92
CA ALA A 160 7.60 1.91 -12.20
C ALA A 160 6.53 1.94 -11.10
N VAL A 161 5.28 1.69 -11.48
CA VAL A 161 4.13 1.62 -10.56
C VAL A 161 4.01 0.19 -10.05
N PHE A 162 3.99 0.03 -8.74
CA PHE A 162 3.85 -1.27 -8.08
C PHE A 162 2.60 -1.28 -7.20
N GLN A 163 1.80 -2.34 -7.34
CA GLN A 163 0.81 -2.69 -6.33
C GLN A 163 1.55 -3.29 -5.14
N ALA A 164 1.36 -2.72 -3.95
CA ALA A 164 2.00 -3.19 -2.76
C ALA A 164 1.36 -4.54 -2.34
N PRO A 165 2.14 -5.63 -2.21
CA PRO A 165 1.60 -6.91 -1.78
C PRO A 165 1.13 -6.80 -0.32
N THR A 166 -0.17 -6.63 -0.10
CA THR A 166 -0.77 -6.46 1.24
C THR A 166 -1.55 -7.69 1.71
N GLU A 167 -1.72 -8.69 0.83
CA GLU A 167 -2.55 -9.87 1.07
C GLU A 167 -2.16 -10.63 2.34
N ALA A 168 -0.87 -10.83 2.59
CA ALA A 168 -0.40 -11.52 3.80
C ALA A 168 -0.76 -10.73 5.08
N ILE A 169 -0.66 -9.40 5.05
CA ILE A 169 -0.97 -8.53 6.18
C ILE A 169 -2.48 -8.50 6.43
N ARG A 170 -3.28 -8.43 5.36
CA ARG A 170 -4.75 -8.47 5.41
C ARG A 170 -5.25 -9.78 6.01
N VAL A 171 -4.81 -10.92 5.47
CA VAL A 171 -5.18 -12.25 5.97
C VAL A 171 -4.80 -12.41 7.44
N GLN A 172 -3.60 -11.98 7.83
CA GLN A 172 -3.17 -12.08 9.22
C GLN A 172 -4.04 -11.24 10.18
N ARG A 173 -4.43 -10.02 9.77
CA ARG A 173 -5.32 -9.15 10.56
C ARG A 173 -6.75 -9.70 10.62
N GLU A 174 -7.32 -10.11 9.49
CA GLU A 174 -8.66 -10.70 9.42
C GLU A 174 -8.77 -11.98 10.23
N MET A 175 -7.71 -12.80 10.28
CA MET A 175 -7.66 -14.01 11.12
C MET A 175 -7.58 -13.73 12.63
N THR A 176 -7.23 -12.50 13.04
CA THR A 176 -7.02 -12.16 14.46
C THR A 176 -8.31 -12.31 15.30
N PRO A 177 -9.47 -11.75 14.91
CA PRO A 177 -10.73 -11.99 15.63
C PRO A 177 -11.13 -13.48 15.65
N PHE A 178 -10.91 -14.24 14.57
CA PHE A 178 -11.19 -15.68 14.53
C PHE A 178 -10.28 -16.47 15.49
N LYS A 179 -8.98 -16.15 15.54
CA LYS A 179 -8.04 -16.75 16.50
C LYS A 179 -8.41 -16.40 17.95
N ALA A 180 -8.87 -15.18 18.20
CA ALA A 180 -9.33 -14.75 19.52
C ALA A 180 -10.62 -15.48 19.93
N ALA A 181 -11.59 -15.60 19.01
CA ALA A 181 -12.82 -16.37 19.21
C ALA A 181 -12.54 -17.85 19.47
N TRP A 182 -11.63 -18.46 18.69
CA TRP A 182 -11.19 -19.85 18.90
C TRP A 182 -10.54 -20.07 20.27
N LYS A 183 -9.66 -19.15 20.72
CA LYS A 183 -9.06 -19.20 22.07
C LYS A 183 -10.11 -19.05 23.17
N ARG A 184 -11.16 -18.26 22.97
CA ARG A 184 -12.26 -18.10 23.94
C ARG A 184 -13.13 -19.36 24.01
N PHE A 185 -13.49 -19.91 22.85
CA PHE A 185 -14.24 -21.16 22.74
C PHE A 185 -13.52 -22.32 23.43
N THR A 186 -12.26 -22.57 23.06
CA THR A 186 -11.45 -23.65 23.66
C THR A 186 -11.31 -23.53 25.18
N ARG A 187 -11.16 -22.32 25.73
CA ARG A 187 -11.17 -22.11 27.19
C ARG A 187 -12.53 -22.40 27.83
N GLN A 188 -13.64 -22.04 27.20
CA GLN A 188 -14.98 -22.35 27.70
C GLN A 188 -15.27 -23.86 27.62
N SER A 189 -14.86 -24.53 26.54
CA SER A 189 -15.00 -25.98 26.36
C SER A 189 -14.15 -26.77 27.35
N MET A 190 -12.92 -26.31 27.63
CA MET A 190 -12.06 -26.89 28.68
C MET A 190 -12.66 -26.72 30.09
N ARG A 191 -13.20 -25.54 30.43
CA ARG A 191 -13.80 -25.28 31.76
C ARG A 191 -15.13 -26.01 31.97
N SER A 192 -15.83 -26.37 30.89
CA SER A 192 -17.10 -27.11 30.94
C SER A 192 -16.95 -28.62 30.76
N GLY A 193 -15.71 -29.13 30.65
CA GLY A 193 -15.43 -30.56 30.45
C GLY A 193 -15.94 -31.11 29.11
N ARG A 194 -16.27 -30.25 28.15
CA ARG A 194 -16.93 -30.60 26.88
C ARG A 194 -15.92 -30.54 25.73
N ILE A 195 -14.87 -31.35 25.81
CA ILE A 195 -14.08 -31.69 24.63
C ILE A 195 -14.70 -32.97 24.08
N ASP A 196 -15.55 -32.82 23.06
CA ASP A 196 -16.07 -33.97 22.34
C ASP A 196 -14.90 -34.54 21.50
N ASP A 197 -14.42 -35.72 21.90
CA ASP A 197 -13.21 -36.40 21.40
C ASP A 197 -13.30 -36.79 19.90
N ARG A 198 -14.37 -36.39 19.22
CA ARG A 198 -14.67 -36.70 17.81
C ARG A 198 -14.05 -35.73 16.80
N THR A 199 -13.38 -34.66 17.24
CA THR A 199 -12.75 -33.67 16.34
C THR A 199 -11.23 -33.82 16.20
N ARG A 200 -10.65 -34.93 16.69
CA ARG A 200 -9.28 -35.30 16.34
C ARG A 200 -9.25 -35.77 14.88
N LEU A 201 -9.05 -34.83 13.95
CA LEU A 201 -8.66 -35.17 12.57
C LEU A 201 -7.27 -35.82 12.64
N GLU A 202 -7.24 -37.14 12.74
CA GLU A 202 -6.04 -37.93 12.50
C GLU A 202 -5.56 -37.66 11.05
N PRO A 203 -4.28 -37.35 10.82
CA PRO A 203 -3.75 -37.27 9.47
C PRO A 203 -3.89 -38.65 8.79
N PRO A 204 -4.31 -38.72 7.52
CA PRO A 204 -4.53 -40.01 6.87
C PRO A 204 -3.19 -40.73 6.66
N GLY A 205 -3.02 -41.85 7.36
CA GLY A 205 -2.05 -42.90 7.02
C GLY A 205 -0.74 -42.88 7.80
N SER A 206 -0.74 -43.38 9.03
CA SER A 206 0.43 -44.02 9.62
C SER A 206 0.08 -45.40 10.16
N GLY A 207 -0.33 -46.29 9.24
CA GLY A 207 -0.29 -47.73 9.49
C GLY A 207 1.16 -48.19 9.43
N SER A 208 1.69 -48.62 10.57
CA SER A 208 3.02 -49.21 10.68
C SER A 208 3.08 -50.54 9.93
N GLN A 209 4.04 -50.68 9.03
CA GLN A 209 4.64 -51.99 8.77
C GLN A 209 6.16 -51.88 8.82
N ASN A 210 6.67 -52.44 9.91
CA ASN A 210 8.04 -52.83 10.19
C ASN A 210 8.63 -53.64 9.03
N ARG A 211 9.68 -53.15 8.36
CA ARG A 211 10.77 -53.99 7.79
C ARG A 211 12.06 -53.17 7.75
N THR A 212 13.02 -53.54 8.58
CA THR A 212 14.45 -53.26 8.39
C THR A 212 14.96 -53.97 7.13
N PRO A 213 15.98 -53.40 6.45
CA PRO A 213 17.26 -54.10 6.47
C PRO A 213 18.49 -53.17 6.55
N ALA A 214 19.62 -53.78 6.92
CA ALA A 214 20.94 -53.18 7.18
C ALA A 214 21.81 -53.04 5.87
N PRO A 215 23.14 -52.81 5.91
CA PRO A 215 23.79 -51.60 5.38
C PRO A 215 24.71 -51.81 4.14
N PHE A 216 25.11 -50.68 3.53
CA PHE A 216 26.33 -50.37 2.74
C PHE A 216 26.86 -51.40 1.68
N SER A 217 26.89 -51.01 0.40
CA SER A 217 28.09 -51.16 -0.47
C SER A 217 27.92 -50.42 -1.81
N ALA A 218 29.04 -49.90 -2.30
CA ALA A 218 29.25 -49.08 -3.47
C ALA A 218 29.13 -49.84 -4.80
N TYR A 219 28.75 -49.14 -5.88
CA TYR A 219 29.34 -49.34 -7.21
C TYR A 219 29.37 -48.03 -8.00
N PHE A 220 30.59 -47.58 -8.26
CA PHE A 220 30.98 -46.65 -9.32
C PHE A 220 30.67 -47.28 -10.70
N THR A 221 30.26 -46.48 -11.69
CA THR A 221 30.80 -46.58 -13.06
C THR A 221 30.50 -45.33 -13.89
N GLN A 222 31.42 -45.06 -14.80
CA GLN A 222 31.73 -43.82 -15.50
C GLN A 222 30.88 -43.53 -16.75
N THR A 223 30.66 -42.24 -16.98
CA THR A 223 30.98 -41.47 -18.21
C THR A 223 30.73 -42.07 -19.60
N LYS A 224 29.91 -41.39 -20.42
CA LYS A 224 30.32 -41.00 -21.79
C LYS A 224 29.51 -39.83 -22.40
N ILE A 225 30.31 -38.90 -22.91
CA ILE A 225 30.11 -37.66 -23.68
C ILE A 225 29.41 -37.91 -25.03
N ARG A 226 28.61 -36.93 -25.52
CA ARG A 226 28.78 -36.38 -26.89
C ARG A 226 28.10 -35.01 -27.11
N SER A 227 28.89 -34.17 -27.74
CA SER A 227 28.77 -32.77 -28.18
C SER A 227 27.91 -32.58 -29.43
N PHE A 228 27.23 -31.44 -29.53
CA PHE A 228 27.43 -30.38 -30.55
C PHE A 228 26.82 -29.08 -30.05
#